data_AF-A0A7X6T797-F1
#
_entry.id   AF-A0A7X6T797-F1
#
_cell.length_a   1.000
_cell.length_b   1.000
_cell.length_c   1.000
_cell.angle_alpha   90.00
_cell.angle_beta   90.00
_cell.angle_gamma   90.00
#
_symmetry.space_group_name_H-M   'P 1'
#
loop_
_entity.id
_entity.type
_entity.pdbx_description
1 polymer ?
#
loop_
_entity_poly.entity_id
_entity_poly.type
_entity_poly.pdbx_seq_one_letter_code
_entity_poly.pdbx_strand_id
1 'polypeptide(L)'
;EYLCWDIKYVYQEFTHIATPQENSYIESFHSNFEREVVKRFESNSYYDAKTTISAYMDHYNNKRRHSALKRVTPMAKWNEYFSSISADMSKTAKDSEEISTVDIISTEIDLGVDKDNAIFAQQMRKEFINKYNL
;
A
#
# COMPACT_ATOMS: atom_id res chain seq x y z
N GLU A 1 -16.66 -6.54 16.44
CA GLU A 1 -15.68 -5.51 16.08
C GLU A 1 -14.47 -5.75 16.95
N TYR A 2 -13.29 -5.98 16.38
CA TYR A 2 -12.05 -6.14 17.17
C TYR A 2 -11.38 -4.77 17.27
N LEU A 3 -11.09 -4.33 18.49
CA LEU A 3 -10.38 -3.08 18.72
C LEU A 3 -8.86 -3.35 18.64
N CYS A 4 -8.07 -2.28 18.45
CA CYS A 4 -6.59 -2.37 18.47
C CYS A 4 -6.06 -3.09 19.72
N TRP A 5 -6.75 -2.96 20.85
CA TRP A 5 -6.41 -3.57 22.14
C TRP A 5 -6.47 -5.10 22.14
N ASP A 6 -7.20 -5.70 21.21
CA ASP A 6 -7.38 -7.15 21.13
C ASP A 6 -6.32 -7.82 20.22
N ILE A 7 -5.49 -7.03 19.52
CA ILE A 7 -4.45 -7.54 18.62
C ILE A 7 -3.15 -7.75 19.39
N LYS A 8 -2.76 -9.02 19.56
CA LYS A 8 -1.51 -9.38 20.22
C LYS A 8 -0.32 -8.72 19.51
N TYR A 9 0.54 -8.06 20.27
CA TYR A 9 1.77 -7.38 19.81
C TYR A 9 1.56 -6.09 18.98
N VAL A 10 0.37 -5.47 19.04
CA VAL A 10 0.15 -4.10 18.52
C VAL A 10 0.00 -3.13 19.68
N TYR A 11 0.74 -2.03 19.63
CA TYR A 11 0.69 -0.95 20.62
C TYR A 11 0.17 0.33 19.96
N GLN A 12 -0.83 0.96 20.56
CA GLN A 12 -1.33 2.25 20.11
C GLN A 12 -0.47 3.36 20.71
N GLU A 13 0.07 4.21 19.85
CA GLU A 13 0.85 5.39 20.22
C GLU A 13 0.15 6.66 19.72
N PHE A 14 0.30 7.75 20.47
CA PHE A 14 -0.18 9.08 20.09
C PHE A 14 1.00 9.99 19.80
N THR A 15 0.85 10.90 18.84
CA THR A 15 1.82 11.97 18.62
C THR A 15 1.83 12.92 19.82
N HIS A 16 2.99 13.48 20.13
CA HIS A 16 3.11 14.47 21.19
C HIS A 16 2.40 15.77 20.79
N ILE A 17 2.06 16.57 21.81
CA ILE A 17 1.45 17.87 21.58
C ILE A 17 2.49 18.78 20.93
N ALA A 18 2.08 19.45 19.85
CA ALA A 18 2.89 20.43 19.12
C ALA A 18 4.19 19.90 18.49
N THR A 19 4.23 18.62 18.11
CA THR A 19 5.35 17.97 17.39
C THR A 19 4.96 17.57 15.96
N PRO A 20 4.74 18.53 15.04
CA PRO A 20 4.32 18.23 13.66
C PRO A 20 5.32 17.33 12.90
N GLN A 21 6.58 17.31 13.31
CA GLN A 21 7.62 16.49 12.70
C GLN A 21 7.33 14.99 12.81
N GLU A 22 6.64 14.56 13.87
CA GLU A 22 6.26 13.16 14.08
C GLU A 22 5.24 12.68 13.03
N ASN A 23 4.48 13.59 12.43
CA ASN A 23 3.47 13.31 11.41
C ASN A 23 3.95 13.61 9.98
N SER A 24 5.20 14.08 9.82
CA SER A 24 5.72 14.61 8.57
C SER A 24 5.63 13.63 7.38
N TYR A 25 5.76 12.32 7.63
CA TYR A 25 5.71 11.29 6.59
C TYR A 25 4.33 11.16 5.95
N ILE A 26 3.28 11.06 6.77
CA ILE A 26 1.91 10.89 6.27
C ILE A 26 1.38 12.21 5.69
N GLU A 27 1.78 13.36 6.22
CA GLU A 27 1.48 14.67 5.64
C GLU A 27 2.09 14.84 4.25
N SER A 28 3.34 14.42 4.08
CA SER A 28 4.02 14.43 2.78
C SER A 28 3.29 13.53 1.77
N PHE A 29 2.81 12.36 2.21
CA PHE A 29 1.99 11.50 1.37
C PHE A 29 0.69 12.20 0.95
N HIS A 30 -0.05 12.76 1.90
CA HIS A 30 -1.32 13.44 1.61
C HIS A 30 -1.14 14.64 0.68
N SER A 31 -0.07 15.42 0.83
CA SER A 31 0.23 16.53 -0.08
C SER A 31 0.46 16.07 -1.52
N ASN A 32 1.14 14.94 -1.71
CA ASN A 32 1.32 14.35 -3.05
C ASN A 32 -0.01 13.85 -3.61
N PHE A 33 -0.77 13.09 -2.80
CA PHE A 33 -2.06 12.53 -3.21
C PHE A 33 -3.07 13.64 -3.59
N GLU A 34 -3.15 14.71 -2.81
CA GLU A 34 -4.02 15.84 -3.11
C GLU A 34 -3.65 16.50 -4.45
N ARG A 35 -2.36 16.79 -4.64
CA ARG A 35 -1.84 17.47 -5.84
C ARG A 35 -1.98 16.63 -7.12
N GLU A 36 -1.83 15.32 -7.00
CA GLU A 36 -1.74 14.41 -8.14
C GLU A 36 -3.08 13.76 -8.45
N VAL A 37 -3.94 13.55 -7.45
CA VAL A 37 -5.24 12.89 -7.62
C VAL A 37 -6.38 13.87 -7.38
N VAL A 38 -6.56 14.32 -6.14
CA VAL A 38 -7.77 15.06 -5.71
C VAL A 38 -7.99 16.33 -6.52
N LYS A 39 -6.92 17.08 -6.82
CA LYS A 39 -7.00 18.34 -7.58
C LYS A 39 -7.08 18.16 -9.09
N ARG A 40 -6.85 16.95 -9.62
CA ARG A 40 -6.71 16.70 -11.07
C ARG A 40 -7.84 15.86 -11.65
N PHE A 41 -8.44 14.99 -10.85
CA PHE A 41 -9.46 14.07 -11.29
C PHE A 41 -10.75 14.36 -10.53
N GLU A 42 -11.82 14.60 -11.28
CA GLU A 42 -13.18 14.62 -10.74
C GLU A 42 -13.75 13.20 -10.84
N SER A 43 -14.23 12.67 -9.72
CA SER A 43 -14.86 11.35 -9.69
C SER A 43 -16.38 11.51 -9.68
N ASN A 44 -17.04 10.87 -10.64
CA ASN A 44 -18.50 10.98 -10.82
C ASN A 44 -19.28 9.97 -9.94
N SER A 45 -18.58 8.98 -9.39
CA SER A 45 -19.17 7.92 -8.57
C SER A 45 -18.15 7.39 -7.56
N TYR A 46 -18.65 6.77 -6.50
CA TYR A 46 -17.84 6.09 -5.51
C TYR A 46 -16.89 5.04 -6.13
N TYR A 47 -17.37 4.25 -7.09
CA TYR A 47 -16.56 3.20 -7.73
C TYR A 47 -15.42 3.77 -8.57
N ASP A 48 -15.66 4.92 -9.20
CA ASP A 48 -14.68 5.64 -10.00
C ASP A 48 -13.58 6.22 -9.09
N ALA A 49 -13.96 6.85 -7.98
CA ALA A 49 -13.01 7.30 -6.96
C ALA A 49 -12.19 6.14 -6.40
N LYS A 50 -12.84 5.02 -6.04
CA LYS A 50 -12.17 3.82 -5.53
C LYS A 50 -11.14 3.28 -6.53
N THR A 51 -11.51 3.17 -7.80
CA THR A 51 -10.61 2.70 -8.87
C THR A 51 -9.42 3.64 -9.06
N THR A 52 -9.68 4.94 -9.06
CA THR A 52 -8.65 5.98 -9.20
C THR A 52 -7.65 5.94 -8.05
N ILE A 53 -8.15 5.81 -6.82
CA ILE A 53 -7.31 5.70 -5.62
C ILE A 53 -6.47 4.42 -5.67
N SER A 54 -7.07 3.27 -5.97
CA SER A 54 -6.33 2.00 -6.09
C SER A 54 -5.22 2.07 -7.14
N ALA A 55 -5.51 2.67 -8.31
CA ALA A 55 -4.51 2.87 -9.36
C ALA A 55 -3.37 3.79 -8.91
N TYR A 56 -3.69 4.85 -8.16
CA TYR A 56 -2.67 5.72 -7.58
C TYR A 56 -1.81 5.01 -6.54
N MET A 57 -2.40 4.18 -5.67
CA MET A 57 -1.64 3.43 -4.66
C MET A 57 -0.65 2.46 -5.30
N ASP A 58 -1.06 1.74 -6.35
CA ASP A 58 -0.15 0.90 -7.14
C ASP A 58 0.98 1.74 -7.76
N HIS A 59 0.64 2.88 -8.35
CA HIS A 59 1.65 3.78 -8.92
C HIS A 59 2.64 4.28 -7.85
N TYR A 60 2.14 4.76 -6.71
CA TYR A 60 2.96 5.31 -5.62
C TYR A 60 3.91 4.25 -5.04
N ASN A 61 3.40 3.05 -4.75
CA ASN A 61 4.18 1.99 -4.10
C ASN A 61 5.13 1.27 -5.06
N ASN A 62 4.72 1.03 -6.31
CA ASN A 62 5.44 0.13 -7.22
C ASN A 62 6.15 0.83 -8.37
N LYS A 63 5.82 2.09 -8.70
CA LYS A 63 6.36 2.78 -9.89
C LYS A 63 7.04 4.11 -9.57
N ARG A 64 6.51 4.88 -8.62
CA ARG A 64 7.03 6.18 -8.23
C ARG A 64 8.38 6.03 -7.54
N ARG A 65 9.40 6.73 -8.04
CA ARG A 65 10.74 6.76 -7.45
C ARG A 65 10.82 7.95 -6.50
N HIS A 66 11.18 7.70 -5.24
CA HIS A 66 11.28 8.75 -4.23
C HIS A 66 12.73 9.20 -4.04
N SER A 67 12.99 10.50 -4.06
CA SER A 67 14.32 11.07 -3.81
C SER A 67 14.85 10.69 -2.42
N ALA A 68 13.99 10.76 -1.39
CA ALA A 68 14.30 10.33 -0.03
C ALA A 68 14.72 8.85 0.08
N LEU A 69 14.26 8.02 -0.86
CA LEU A 69 14.60 6.59 -0.93
C LEU A 69 15.74 6.32 -1.93
N LYS A 70 16.65 7.27 -2.17
CA LYS A 70 17.74 7.12 -3.16
C LYS A 70 17.22 6.77 -4.57
N ARG A 71 16.07 7.32 -4.95
CA ARG A 71 15.40 7.08 -6.23
C ARG A 71 14.99 5.61 -6.43
N VAL A 72 14.53 4.91 -5.40
CA VAL A 72 13.82 3.63 -5.58
C VAL A 72 12.36 3.74 -5.14
N THR A 73 11.57 2.72 -5.41
CA THR A 73 10.14 2.69 -5.07
C THR A 73 9.96 2.26 -3.60
N PRO A 74 8.88 2.69 -2.92
CA PRO A 74 8.59 2.26 -1.55
C PRO A 74 8.57 0.74 -1.40
N MET A 75 7.93 0.04 -2.35
CA MET A 75 7.86 -1.43 -2.33
C MET A 75 9.24 -2.09 -2.49
N ALA A 76 10.10 -1.54 -3.36
CA ALA A 76 11.46 -2.06 -3.51
C ALA A 76 12.27 -1.90 -2.21
N LYS A 77 12.14 -0.76 -1.52
CA LYS A 77 12.79 -0.57 -0.20
C LYS A 77 12.22 -1.48 0.88
N TRP A 78 10.90 -1.67 0.90
CA TRP A 78 10.26 -2.61 1.81
C TRP A 78 10.83 -4.02 1.63
N ASN A 79 10.84 -4.52 0.40
CA ASN A 79 11.35 -5.86 0.09
C ASN A 79 12.84 -6.02 0.43
N GLU A 80 13.67 -5.00 0.17
CA GLU A 80 15.09 -4.98 0.56
C GLU A 80 15.26 -5.14 2.07
N TYR A 81 14.50 -4.38 2.87
CA TYR A 81 14.56 -4.44 4.33
C TYR A 81 14.15 -5.83 4.86
N PHE A 82 13.00 -6.37 4.44
CA PHE A 82 12.55 -7.69 4.91
C PHE A 82 13.42 -8.85 4.42
N SER A 83 14.02 -8.73 3.23
CA SER A 83 15.00 -9.72 2.75
C SER A 83 16.28 -9.71 3.58
N SER A 84 16.65 -8.57 4.17
CA SER A 84 17.82 -8.49 5.05
C SER A 84 17.55 -9.07 6.44
N ILE A 85 16.33 -8.90 6.97
CA ILE A 85 15.94 -9.46 8.27
C ILE A 85 15.97 -11.00 8.27
N SER A 86 15.57 -11.64 7.16
CA SER A 86 15.58 -13.10 7.07
C SER A 86 16.99 -13.70 7.00
N ALA A 87 17.99 -12.90 6.58
CA ALA A 87 19.39 -13.32 6.53
C ALA A 87 20.11 -13.17 7.88
N ASP A 88 19.70 -12.22 8.72
CA ASP A 88 20.32 -11.92 10.02
C ASP A 88 19.73 -12.72 11.21
N MET A 89 18.66 -13.49 11.01
CA MET A 89 18.21 -14.46 12.03
C MET A 89 19.14 -15.68 12.10
N SER A 90 20.27 -15.52 12.80
CA SER A 90 21.04 -16.64 13.32
C SER A 90 20.22 -17.40 14.38
N LYS A 91 19.94 -18.68 14.09
CA LYS A 91 19.44 -19.77 14.97
C LYS A 91 19.28 -19.40 16.46
N THR A 92 18.09 -18.98 16.88
CA THR A 92 17.66 -19.14 18.28
C THR A 92 17.05 -20.53 18.49
N ALA A 93 17.38 -21.11 19.64
CA ALA A 93 17.23 -22.52 19.98
C ALA A 93 15.77 -23.03 19.90
N LYS A 94 15.67 -24.35 19.64
CA LYS A 94 14.43 -25.12 19.70
C LYS A 94 13.82 -24.98 21.09
N ASP A 95 12.59 -24.48 21.16
CA ASP A 95 11.60 -24.97 22.10
C ASP A 95 10.27 -25.07 21.35
N SER A 96 9.63 -26.23 21.52
CA SER A 96 8.43 -26.66 20.82
C SER A 96 7.19 -26.08 21.48
N GLU A 97 6.44 -25.25 20.76
CA GLU A 97 5.02 -25.04 21.05
C GLU A 97 4.25 -25.12 19.73
N GLU A 98 3.29 -26.05 19.70
CA GLU A 98 2.37 -26.29 18.59
C GLU A 98 1.54 -25.03 18.34
N ILE A 99 2.02 -24.17 17.42
CA ILE A 99 1.20 -23.11 16.86
C ILE A 99 0.41 -23.72 15.70
N SER A 100 -0.90 -23.72 15.85
CA SER A 100 -1.86 -23.98 14.79
C SER A 100 -1.46 -23.17 13.55
N THR A 101 -0.94 -23.87 12.54
CA THR A 101 -0.87 -23.33 11.19
C THR A 101 -2.31 -23.14 10.73
N VAL A 102 -2.78 -21.89 10.81
CA VAL A 102 -3.88 -21.48 9.95
C VAL A 102 -3.32 -21.53 8.54
N ASP A 103 -3.72 -22.56 7.80
CA ASP A 103 -3.37 -22.75 6.41
C ASP A 103 -3.61 -21.45 5.64
N ILE A 104 -2.56 -20.96 5.00
CA ILE A 104 -2.55 -19.75 4.14
C ILE A 104 -3.51 -19.88 2.92
N ILE A 105 -4.29 -20.97 2.85
CA ILE A 105 -5.14 -21.36 1.71
C ILE A 105 -6.64 -21.10 1.97
N SER A 106 -7.08 -20.50 3.08
CA SER A 106 -8.53 -20.32 3.33
C SER A 106 -9.04 -18.89 3.51
N THR A 107 -8.27 -17.87 3.10
CA THR A 107 -8.84 -16.52 2.93
C THR A 107 -8.41 -15.90 1.61
N GLU A 108 -8.69 -16.64 0.53
CA GLU A 108 -9.14 -15.98 -0.69
C GLU A 108 -10.37 -15.16 -0.30
N ILE A 109 -10.16 -13.86 -0.06
CA ILE A 109 -11.25 -12.92 -0.27
C ILE A 109 -11.55 -13.09 -1.75
N ASP A 110 -12.68 -13.70 -2.05
CA ASP A 110 -13.32 -13.73 -3.36
C ASP A 110 -13.66 -12.30 -3.79
N LEU A 111 -12.62 -11.50 -4.03
CA LEU A 111 -12.69 -10.39 -4.93
C LEU A 111 -12.58 -11.05 -6.28
N GLY A 112 -13.72 -11.44 -6.84
CA GLY A 112 -13.87 -11.65 -8.26
C GLY A 112 -13.31 -10.42 -8.97
N VAL A 113 -12.00 -10.42 -9.23
CA VAL A 113 -11.36 -9.60 -10.23
C VAL A 113 -11.81 -10.25 -11.52
N ASP A 114 -13.07 -9.97 -11.86
CA ASP A 114 -13.66 -10.42 -13.09
C ASP A 114 -12.74 -9.92 -14.20
N LYS A 115 -12.37 -10.81 -15.12
CA LYS A 115 -11.39 -10.49 -16.18
C LYS A 115 -11.83 -9.24 -16.94
N ASP A 116 -13.12 -8.97 -16.94
CA ASP A 116 -13.79 -7.79 -17.49
C ASP A 116 -13.35 -6.47 -16.82
N ASN A 117 -13.12 -6.44 -15.50
CA ASN A 117 -12.60 -5.25 -14.80
C ASN A 117 -11.14 -4.94 -15.16
N ALA A 118 -10.33 -5.98 -15.35
CA ALA A 118 -8.95 -5.82 -15.82
C ALA A 118 -8.91 -5.34 -17.27
N ILE A 119 -9.82 -5.83 -18.12
CA ILE A 119 -9.96 -5.41 -19.52
C ILE A 119 -10.44 -3.95 -19.61
N PHE A 120 -11.41 -3.52 -18.79
CA PHE A 120 -11.90 -2.14 -18.75
C PHE A 120 -10.81 -1.15 -18.30
N ALA A 121 -10.05 -1.49 -17.25
CA ALA A 121 -8.95 -0.66 -16.78
C ALA A 121 -7.83 -0.52 -17.83
N GLN A 122 -7.56 -1.57 -18.59
CA GLN A 122 -6.62 -1.53 -19.71
C GLN A 122 -7.16 -0.68 -20.88
N GLN A 123 -8.44 -0.78 -21.19
CA GLN A 123 -9.12 0.03 -22.21
C GLN A 123 -9.03 1.52 -21.88
N MET A 124 -9.39 1.91 -20.64
CA MET A 124 -9.33 3.30 -20.18
C MET A 124 -7.91 3.87 -20.21
N ARG A 125 -6.91 3.05 -19.88
CA ARG A 125 -5.50 3.44 -19.97
C ARG A 125 -5.06 3.64 -21.43
N LYS A 126 -5.54 2.79 -22.35
CA LYS A 126 -5.26 2.90 -23.79
C LYS A 126 -5.92 4.13 -24.43
N GLU A 127 -7.16 4.42 -24.06
CA GLU A 127 -7.90 5.63 -24.47
C GLU A 127 -7.19 6.90 -23.97
N PHE A 128 -6.70 6.89 -22.73
CA PHE A 128 -5.94 8.01 -22.16
C PHE A 128 -4.64 8.29 -22.93
N ILE A 129 -3.85 7.25 -23.23
CA ILE A 129 -2.60 7.38 -24.00
C ILE A 129 -2.88 7.94 -25.40
N ASN A 130 -3.92 7.41 -26.07
CA ASN A 130 -4.30 7.81 -27.42
C ASN A 130 -4.85 9.26 -27.48
N LYS A 131 -5.59 9.69 -26.46
CA LYS A 131 -6.15 11.06 -26.39
C LYS A 131 -5.07 12.14 -26.24
N TYR A 132 -3.98 11.82 -25.56
CA TYR A 132 -2.90 12.77 -25.29
C TYR A 132 -1.65 12.55 -26.17
N ASN A 133 -1.72 11.66 -27.17
CA ASN A 133 -0.60 11.28 -28.06
C ASN A 133 0.71 11.03 -27.31
N LEU A 134 0.63 10.33 -26.18
CA LEU A 134 1.80 9.88 -25.40
C LEU A 134 2.35 8.55 -25.91
#